data_AF-A0A8C0F5A9-F1
#
_entry.id   AF-A0A8C0F5A9-F1
#
_cell.length_a   1.000
_cell.length_b   1.000
_cell.length_c   1.000
_cell.angle_alpha   90.00
_cell.angle_beta   90.00
_cell.angle_gamma   90.00
#
_symmetry.space_group_name_H-M   'P 1'
#
loop_
_entity.id
_entity.type
_entity.pdbx_description
1 polymer ?
#
loop_
_entity_poly.entity_id
_entity_poly.type
_entity_poly.pdbx_seq_one_letter_code
_entity_poly.pdbx_strand_id
1 'polypeptide(L)' 'IAKGSASGWRLLAFILSLAVLFEISRILNTGLDMETLSICVRLCEQGINPEALSSVIKELRKATEALKVMLLL' A
#
# COMPACT_ATOMS: atom_id res chain seq x y z
N ILE A 1 32.05 21.16 9.83
CA ILE A 1 31.05 20.96 8.75
C ILE A 1 30.65 19.50 8.75
N ALA A 2 29.52 19.15 9.37
CA ALA A 2 29.10 17.78 9.61
C ALA A 2 28.65 17.10 8.31
N LYS A 3 29.41 16.11 7.84
CA LYS A 3 28.94 15.21 6.79
C LYS A 3 28.14 14.06 7.41
N GLY A 4 26.82 14.13 7.21
CA GLY A 4 26.07 12.99 6.69
C GLY A 4 25.58 11.94 7.69
N SER A 5 24.46 12.22 8.36
CA SER A 5 23.44 11.18 8.64
C SER A 5 22.22 11.44 7.75
N ALA A 6 22.42 11.45 6.43
CA ALA A 6 21.32 11.68 5.48
C ALA A 6 20.35 10.48 5.40
N SER A 7 20.79 9.31 5.86
CA SER A 7 20.03 8.05 5.81
C SER A 7 18.95 7.96 6.90
N GLY A 8 19.21 8.45 8.12
CA GLY A 8 18.24 8.36 9.23
C GLY A 8 16.96 9.16 8.98
N TRP A 9 17.09 10.39 8.48
CA TRP A 9 15.93 11.25 8.18
C TRP A 9 15.10 10.76 7.00
N ARG A 10 15.72 10.06 6.02
CA ARG A 10 14.98 9.47 4.89
C ARG A 10 14.07 8.34 5.33
N LEU A 11 14.55 7.49 6.24
CA LEU A 11 13.72 6.42 6.81
C LEU A 11 12.57 7.02 7.64
N LEU A 12 12.85 8.04 8.45
CA LEU A 12 11.82 8.74 9.23
C LEU A 12 10.77 9.41 8.34
N ALA A 13 11.20 10.09 7.28
CA ALA A 13 10.30 10.74 6.32
C ALA A 13 9.39 9.71 5.64
N PHE A 14 9.94 8.57 5.24
CA PHE A 14 9.16 7.47 4.65
C PHE A 14 8.13 6.92 5.64
N ILE A 15 8.53 6.60 6.88
CA ILE A 15 7.61 6.09 7.90
C ILE A 15 6.48 7.09 8.18
N LEU A 16 6.78 8.39 8.28
CA LEU A 16 5.76 9.41 8.48
C LEU A 16 4.78 9.49 7.29
N SER A 17 5.31 9.48 6.06
CA SER A 17 4.46 9.51 4.87
C SER A 17 3.52 8.31 4.79
N LEU A 18 4.00 7.10 5.09
CA LEU A 18 3.16 5.90 5.11
C LEU A 18 2.12 5.96 6.23
N ALA A 19 2.47 6.49 7.41
CA ALA A 19 1.51 6.63 8.50
C ALA A 19 0.34 7.57 8.13
N VAL A 20 0.64 8.69 7.47
CA VAL A 20 -0.40 9.61 6.95
C VAL A 20 -1.25 8.92 5.88
N LEU A 21 -0.61 8.22 4.94
CA LEU A 21 -1.31 7.50 3.87
C LEU A 21 -2.21 6.39 4.42
N PHE A 22 -1.79 5.72 5.49
CA PHE A 22 -2.55 4.70 6.17
C PHE A 22 -3.78 5.28 6.87
N GLU A 23 -3.66 6.43 7.51
CA GLU A 23 -4.82 7.09 8.12
C GLU A 23 -5.84 7.54 7.07
N ILE A 24 -5.37 8.07 5.93
CA ILE A 24 -6.23 8.39 4.77
C ILE A 24 -6.95 7.11 4.28
N SER A 25 -6.22 6.00 4.15
CA SER A 25 -6.76 4.71 3.74
C SER A 25 -7.87 4.21 4.68
N ARG A 26 -7.73 4.43 5.99
CA ARG A 26 -8.75 4.10 7.00
C ARG A 26 -9.98 4.99 6.89
N ILE A 27 -9.80 6.29 6.72
CA ILE A 27 -10.91 7.25 6.54
C ILE A 27 -11.73 6.91 5.28
N LEU A 28 -11.05 6.54 4.20
CA LEU A 28 -11.70 6.15 2.93
C LEU A 28 -12.17 4.68 2.92
N ASN A 29 -11.95 3.95 4.01
CA ASN A 29 -12.32 2.54 4.17
C ASN A 29 -11.87 1.65 2.99
N THR A 30 -10.64 1.83 2.51
CA THR A 30 -10.11 1.04 1.37
C THR A 30 -9.87 -0.44 1.75
N GLY A 31 -9.81 -0.72 3.05
CA GLY A 31 -9.51 -2.04 3.61
C GLY A 31 -8.09 -2.51 3.32
N LEU A 32 -7.15 -1.61 3.03
CA LEU A 32 -5.72 -1.93 2.89
C LEU A 32 -5.05 -1.90 4.26
N ASP A 33 -4.34 -2.97 4.60
CA ASP A 33 -3.43 -3.04 5.73
C ASP A 33 -2.10 -2.33 5.42
N MET A 34 -1.29 -2.10 6.46
CA MET A 34 -0.06 -1.32 6.37
C MET A 34 0.98 -1.95 5.41
N GLU A 35 1.03 -3.28 5.35
CA GLU A 35 1.96 -3.99 4.48
C GLU A 35 1.54 -3.85 3.02
N THR A 36 0.26 -4.11 2.72
CA THR A 36 -0.28 -3.96 1.37
C THR A 36 -0.15 -2.51 0.88
N LEU A 37 -0.41 -1.53 1.73
CA LEU A 37 -0.26 -0.11 1.38
C LEU A 37 1.19 0.25 1.03
N SER A 38 2.16 -0.24 1.83
CA SER A 38 3.59 -0.05 1.56
C SER A 38 4.00 -0.66 0.21
N ILE A 39 3.48 -1.83 -0.13
CA ILE A 39 3.71 -2.46 -1.44
C ILE A 39 3.13 -1.59 -2.56
N CYS A 40 1.90 -1.09 -2.41
CA CYS A 40 1.28 -0.22 -3.41
C CYS A 40 2.10 1.06 -3.65
N VAL A 41 2.61 1.69 -2.59
CA VAL A 41 3.48 2.87 -2.70
C VAL A 41 4.74 2.54 -3.49
N ARG A 42 5.42 1.43 -3.17
CA ARG A 42 6.63 1.01 -3.90
C ARG A 42 6.38 0.71 -5.38
N LEU A 43 5.22 0.13 -5.70
CA LEU A 43 4.82 -0.12 -7.09
C LEU A 43 4.54 1.19 -7.83
N CYS A 44 3.85 2.15 -7.20
CA CYS A 44 3.64 3.47 -7.75
C CYS A 44 4.97 4.24 -7.95
N GLU A 45 5.92 4.12 -7.02
CA GLU A 45 7.27 4.69 -7.15
C GLU A 45 8.06 4.10 -8.34
N GLN A 46 7.75 2.87 -8.77
CA GLN A 46 8.29 2.24 -9.98
C GLN A 46 7.59 2.71 -11.27
N GLY A 47 6.62 3.62 -11.18
CA GLY A 47 5.90 4.18 -12.32
C GLY A 47 4.67 3.37 -12.74
N ILE A 48 4.19 2.45 -11.91
CA ILE A 48 2.93 1.74 -12.17
C ILE A 48 1.76 2.70 -12.01
N ASN A 49 0.82 2.67 -12.97
CA ASN A 49 -0.40 3.47 -12.91
C ASN A 49 -1.26 3.04 -11.70
N PRO A 50 -1.57 3.95 -10.75
CA PRO A 50 -2.39 3.64 -9.57
C PRO A 50 -3.79 3.15 -9.93
N GLU A 51 -4.39 3.62 -11.04
CA GLU A 51 -5.71 3.18 -11.47
C GLU A 51 -5.69 1.71 -11.90
N ALA A 52 -4.71 1.33 -12.71
CA ALA A 52 -4.50 -0.05 -13.15
C ALA A 52 -4.21 -0.97 -11.94
N LEU A 53 -3.35 -0.52 -11.02
CA LEU A 53 -3.06 -1.24 -9.79
C LEU A 53 -4.32 -1.45 -8.94
N SER A 54 -5.16 -0.42 -8.81
CA SER A 54 -6.42 -0.53 -8.07
C SER A 54 -7.38 -1.55 -8.69
N SER A 55 -7.42 -1.65 -10.03
CA SER A 55 -8.24 -2.63 -10.73
C SER A 55 -7.75 -4.06 -10.43
N VAL A 56 -6.43 -4.29 -10.49
CA VAL A 56 -5.84 -5.58 -10.19
C VAL A 56 -6.14 -6.01 -8.74
N ILE A 57 -5.98 -5.09 -7.77
CA ILE A 57 -6.28 -5.37 -6.36
C ILE A 57 -7.76 -5.75 -6.18
N LYS A 58 -8.68 -5.04 -6.83
CA LYS A 58 -10.12 -5.34 -6.77
C LYS A 58 -10.43 -6.72 -7.35
N GLU A 59 -9.86 -7.06 -8.49
CA GLU A 59 -10.09 -8.36 -9.12
C GLU A 59 -9.49 -9.51 -8.30
N LEU A 60 -8.28 -9.36 -7.73
CA LEU A 60 -7.70 -10.36 -6.83
C LEU A 60 -8.54 -10.59 -5.58
N ARG A 61 -9.10 -9.52 -4.99
CA ARG A 61 -10.02 -9.64 -3.84
C ARG A 61 -11.28 -10.40 -4.22
N LYS A 62 -11.92 -10.06 -5.34
CA LYS A 62 -13.11 -10.78 -5.82
C LYS A 62 -12.83 -12.25 -6.09
N ALA A 63 -11.72 -12.57 -6.75
CA ALA A 63 -11.32 -13.95 -7.04
C ALA A 63 -11.08 -14.75 -5.75
N THR A 64 -10.45 -14.13 -4.74
CA THR A 64 -10.21 -14.75 -3.44
C THR A 64 -11.52 -15.02 -2.70
N GLU A 65 -12.46 -14.08 -2.69
CA GLU A 65 -13.77 -14.28 -2.08
C GLU A 65 -14.58 -15.36 -2.82
N ALA A 66 -14.56 -15.37 -4.16
CA ALA A 66 -15.19 -16.42 -4.96
C ALA A 66 -14.60 -17.80 -4.64
N LEU A 67 -13.28 -17.90 -4.50
CA LEU A 67 -12.60 -19.14 -4.13
C LEU A 67 -12.98 -19.61 -2.72
N LYS A 68 -13.07 -18.70 -1.74
CA LYS A 68 -13.53 -19.04 -0.38
C LYS A 68 -14.96 -19.60 -0.39
N VAL A 69 -15.87 -18.97 -1.14
CA VAL A 69 -17.25 -19.45 -1.27
C VAL A 69 -17.29 -20.83 -1.92
N MET A 70 -16.47 -21.06 -2.96
CA MET A 70 -16.41 -22.34 -3.66
C MET A 70 -15.77 -23.47 -2.82
N LEU A 71 -14.87 -23.15 -1.89
CA LEU A 71 -14.26 -24.12 -0.97
C LEU A 71 -15.08 -24.36 0.31
N LEU A 72 -16.01 -23.46 0.65
CA LEU A 72 -16.89 -23.56 1.81
C LEU A 72 -18.30 -24.10 1.47
N LEU A 73 -18.56 -24.44 0.21
CA LEU A 73 -19.71 -25.20 -0.30
C LEU A 73 -19.26 -26.61 -0.71
#